data_AF-A0A552LDF2-F1
#
_entry.id   AF-A0A552LDF2-F1
#
_cell.length_a   1.000
_cell.length_b   1.000
_cell.length_c   1.000
_cell.angle_alpha   90.00
_cell.angle_beta   90.00
_cell.angle_gamma   90.00
#
_symmetry.space_group_name_H-M   'P 1'
#
loop_
_entity.id
_entity.type
_entity.pdbx_description
1 polymer ?
#
loop_
_entity_poly.entity_id
_entity_poly.type
_entity_poly.pdbx_seq_one_letter_code
_entity_poly.pdbx_strand_id
1 'polypeptide(L)'
;MRVTIIPIDTFCAVDGIGFVGIDMTSVPKDVHAVQWFGTWGEQEILDLKTGRIDRNEKIDNLDVYQAVLNSYWSIRNRHDAAVKEAINEQTIIEV
;
A
#
# COMPACT_ATOMS: atom_id res chain seq x y z
N MET A 1 8.53 3.77 -9.43
CA MET A 1 7.60 3.39 -8.35
C MET A 1 7.22 1.93 -8.48
N ARG A 2 7.48 1.13 -7.45
CA ARG A 2 6.95 -0.22 -7.23
C ARG A 2 5.86 -0.14 -6.17
N VAL A 3 4.75 -0.84 -6.36
CA VAL A 3 3.66 -0.87 -5.37
C VAL A 3 3.28 -2.30 -5.07
N THR A 4 3.05 -2.60 -3.79
CA THR A 4 2.39 -3.82 -3.34
C THR A 4 1.20 -3.43 -2.48
N ILE A 5 0.02 -4.00 -2.75
CA ILE A 5 -1.20 -3.81 -1.95
C ILE A 5 -1.68 -5.21 -1.54
N ILE A 6 -1.96 -5.40 -0.25
CA ILE A 6 -2.56 -6.62 0.28
C ILE A 6 -3.76 -6.19 1.13
N PRO A 7 -4.99 -6.19 0.56
CA PRO A 7 -6.15 -5.60 1.21
C PRO A 7 -6.53 -6.26 2.53
N ILE A 8 -6.44 -7.60 2.62
CA ILE A 8 -6.79 -8.34 3.84
C ILE A 8 -5.88 -7.97 5.03
N ASP A 9 -4.64 -7.60 4.74
CA ASP A 9 -3.65 -7.18 5.75
C ASP A 9 -3.72 -5.67 6.04
N THR A 10 -4.59 -4.92 5.34
CA THR A 10 -4.59 -3.44 5.33
C THR A 10 -3.21 -2.86 5.00
N PHE A 11 -2.45 -3.57 4.16
CA PHE A 11 -1.05 -3.30 3.90
C PHE A 11 -0.83 -2.68 2.52
N CYS A 12 0.03 -1.66 2.47
CA CYS A 12 0.54 -1.10 1.23
C CYS A 12 2.02 -0.77 1.38
N ALA A 13 2.82 -1.14 0.37
CA ALA A 13 4.21 -0.74 0.24
C ALA A 13 4.42 0.03 -1.07
N VAL A 14 5.16 1.13 -0.98
CA VAL A 14 5.64 1.90 -2.13
C VAL A 14 7.16 1.95 -2.07
N ASP A 15 7.82 1.54 -3.16
CA ASP A 15 9.28 1.53 -3.31
C ASP A 15 10.02 0.86 -2.12
N GLY A 16 9.45 -0.23 -1.60
CA GLY A 16 10.03 -1.04 -0.52
C GLY A 16 9.68 -0.57 0.89
N ILE A 17 8.94 0.53 1.05
CA ILE A 17 8.52 1.06 2.35
C ILE A 17 7.05 0.69 2.59
N GLY A 18 6.80 -0.20 3.54
CA GLY A 18 5.47 -0.72 3.87
C GLY A 18 4.83 -0.08 5.10
N PHE A 19 3.52 0.10 5.05
CA PHE A 19 2.68 0.47 6.19
C PHE A 19 1.43 -0.41 6.25
N VAL A 20 0.92 -0.59 7.47
CA VAL A 20 -0.37 -1.21 7.78
C VAL A 20 -1.39 -0.15 8.20
N GLY A 21 -2.67 -0.52 8.34
CA GLY A 21 -3.74 0.42 8.69
C GLY A 21 -4.14 1.33 7.53
N ILE A 22 -3.85 0.90 6.30
CA ILE A 22 -4.21 1.60 5.07
C ILE A 22 -5.72 1.42 4.83
N ASP A 23 -6.39 2.49 4.42
CA ASP A 23 -7.80 2.42 4.02
C ASP A 23 -7.95 1.61 2.72
N MET A 24 -8.59 0.44 2.83
CA MET A 24 -8.86 -0.47 1.73
C MET A 24 -10.34 -0.44 1.29
N THR A 25 -11.15 0.48 1.81
CA THR A 25 -12.60 0.51 1.54
C THR A 25 -12.94 0.68 0.06
N SER A 26 -12.05 1.28 -0.74
CA SER A 26 -12.20 1.42 -2.19
C SER A 26 -11.82 0.17 -2.98
N VAL A 27 -11.19 -0.83 -2.36
CA VAL A 27 -10.69 -2.01 -3.06
C VAL A 27 -11.82 -3.04 -3.24
N PRO A 28 -12.03 -3.57 -4.45
CA PRO A 28 -12.98 -4.65 -4.67
C PRO A 28 -12.67 -5.87 -3.77
N LYS A 29 -13.71 -6.50 -3.21
CA LYS A 29 -13.57 -7.58 -2.22
C LYS A 29 -12.89 -8.84 -2.76
N ASP A 30 -12.90 -9.01 -4.07
CA ASP A 30 -12.27 -10.11 -4.79
C ASP A 30 -10.80 -9.85 -5.12
N VAL A 31 -10.26 -8.65 -4.90
CA VAL A 31 -8.82 -8.40 -5.07
C VAL A 31 -8.05 -8.93 -3.86
N HIS A 32 -7.21 -9.94 -4.09
CA HIS A 32 -6.33 -10.52 -3.07
C HIS A 32 -5.06 -9.71 -2.85
N ALA A 33 -4.40 -9.33 -3.95
CA ALA A 33 -3.16 -8.59 -3.95
C ALA A 33 -3.00 -7.82 -5.25
N VAL A 34 -2.20 -6.74 -5.20
CA VAL A 34 -1.81 -5.96 -6.37
C VAL A 34 -0.31 -5.77 -6.34
N GLN A 35 0.33 -5.97 -7.48
CA GLN A 35 1.76 -5.72 -7.68
C GLN A 35 1.95 -4.80 -8.88
N TRP A 36 2.57 -3.64 -8.66
CA TRP A 36 2.88 -2.67 -9.71
C TRP A 36 4.38 -2.59 -9.96
N PHE A 37 4.75 -2.63 -11.23
CA PHE A 37 6.13 -2.71 -11.67
C PHE A 37 6.68 -1.42 -12.29
N GLY A 38 5.91 -0.33 -12.27
CA GLY A 38 6.32 1.00 -12.74
C GLY A 38 5.49 1.47 -13.92
N THR A 39 5.28 0.60 -14.91
CA THR A 39 4.51 0.89 -16.14
C THR A 39 3.36 -0.07 -16.39
N TRP A 40 3.29 -1.17 -15.64
CA TRP A 40 2.23 -2.16 -15.67
C TRP A 40 2.24 -2.91 -14.33
N GLY A 41 1.20 -3.69 -14.06
CA GLY A 41 1.11 -4.52 -12.88
C GLY A 41 0.15 -5.69 -13.06
N GLU A 42 -0.07 -6.40 -11.98
CA GLU A 42 -1.02 -7.51 -11.90
C GLU A 42 -1.87 -7.36 -10.63
N GLN A 43 -3.12 -7.78 -10.72
CA GLN A 43 -4.01 -7.99 -9.58
C GLN A 43 -4.41 -9.47 -9.51
N GLU A 44 -4.26 -10.06 -8.34
CA GLU A 44 -4.71 -11.42 -8.03
C GLU A 44 -6.20 -11.37 -7.66
N ILE A 45 -7.04 -12.09 -8.42
CA ILE A 45 -8.49 -12.13 -8.19
C ILE A 45 -8.88 -13.43 -7.51
N LEU A 46 -9.62 -13.32 -6.42
CA LEU A 46 -10.22 -14.42 -5.67
C LEU A 46 -11.52 -14.89 -6.32
N ASP A 47 -11.72 -16.20 -6.33
CA ASP A 47 -13.06 -16.75 -6.31
C ASP A 47 -13.62 -16.62 -4.89
N LEU A 48 -14.56 -15.70 -4.70
CA LEU A 48 -15.19 -15.44 -3.41
C LEU A 48 -15.94 -16.64 -2.81
N LYS A 49 -16.28 -17.67 -3.61
CA LYS A 49 -16.93 -18.88 -3.09
C LYS A 49 -15.92 -19.82 -2.43
N THR A 50 -14.72 -19.93 -3.01
CA THR A 50 -13.69 -20.88 -2.56
C THR A 50 -12.60 -20.21 -1.73
N GLY A 51 -12.49 -18.88 -1.77
CA GLY A 51 -11.43 -18.11 -1.14
C GLY A 51 -10.06 -18.32 -1.77
N ARG A 52 -9.99 -18.96 -2.95
CA ARG A 52 -8.75 -19.23 -3.67
C ARG A 52 -8.52 -18.20 -4.76
N ILE A 53 -7.26 -17.97 -5.12
CA ILE A 53 -6.91 -17.20 -6.30
C ILE A 53 -7.44 -17.95 -7.53
N ASP A 54 -8.29 -17.28 -8.29
CA ASP A 54 -8.88 -17.76 -9.55
C ASP A 54 -7.97 -17.41 -10.73
N ARG A 55 -7.52 -16.15 -10.81
CA ARG A 55 -6.71 -15.64 -11.91
C ARG A 55 -5.87 -14.43 -11.54
N ASN A 56 -4.90 -14.13 -12.40
CA ASN A 56 -4.16 -12.86 -12.43
C ASN A 56 -4.67 -12.01 -13.58
N GLU A 57 -4.94 -10.74 -13.31
CA GLU A 57 -5.32 -9.76 -14.33
C GLU A 57 -4.24 -8.70 -14.46
N LYS A 58 -3.82 -8.42 -15.70
CA LYS A 58 -2.89 -7.34 -15.98
C LYS A 58 -3.60 -6.00 -15.80
N ILE A 59 -2.93 -5.06 -15.14
CA ILE A 59 -3.34 -3.66 -15.04
C ILE A 59 -2.31 -2.76 -15.71
N ASP A 60 -2.78 -1.71 -16.38
CA ASP A 60 -1.91 -0.77 -17.12
C ASP A 60 -1.82 0.61 -16.44
N ASN A 61 -2.54 0.81 -15.33
CA ASN A 61 -2.45 1.99 -14.46
C ASN A 61 -2.89 1.64 -13.03
N LEU A 62 -2.80 2.61 -12.12
CA LEU A 62 -3.17 2.48 -10.71
C LEU A 62 -4.38 3.33 -10.33
N ASP A 63 -5.15 3.85 -11.30
CA ASP A 63 -6.20 4.84 -11.05
C ASP A 63 -7.26 4.30 -10.08
N VAL A 64 -7.63 3.03 -10.22
CA VAL A 64 -8.57 2.31 -9.33
C VAL A 64 -8.06 2.25 -7.88
N TYR A 65 -6.75 2.30 -7.68
CA TYR A 65 -6.09 2.20 -6.38
C TYR A 65 -5.64 3.55 -5.82
N GLN A 66 -6.03 4.67 -6.45
CA GLN A 66 -5.57 5.99 -6.04
C GLN A 66 -5.98 6.34 -4.59
N ALA A 67 -7.15 5.89 -4.13
CA ALA A 67 -7.58 6.10 -2.75
C ALA A 67 -6.68 5.36 -1.73
N VAL A 68 -6.23 4.14 -2.06
CA VAL A 68 -5.26 3.38 -1.26
C VAL A 68 -3.92 4.13 -1.19
N LEU A 69 -3.44 4.63 -2.33
CA LEU A 69 -2.21 5.42 -2.39
C LEU A 69 -2.32 6.73 -1.59
N ASN A 70 -3.48 7.39 -1.62
CA ASN A 70 -3.72 8.59 -0.82
C ASN A 70 -3.65 8.27 0.70
N SER A 71 -4.24 7.15 1.12
CA SER A 71 -4.13 6.68 2.51
C SER A 71 -2.69 6.34 2.88
N TYR A 72 -1.94 5.68 1.99
CA TYR A 72 -0.51 5.39 2.17
C TYR A 72 0.30 6.67 2.39
N TRP A 73 0.17 7.66 1.51
CA TRP A 73 0.93 8.91 1.62
C TRP A 73 0.55 9.71 2.87
N SER A 74 -0.71 9.67 3.29
CA SER A 74 -1.16 10.26 4.55
C SER A 74 -0.44 9.64 5.76
N ILE A 75 -0.28 8.31 5.79
CA ILE A 75 0.46 7.61 6.85
C ILE A 75 1.96 7.89 6.75
N ARG A 76 2.56 7.77 5.56
CA ARG A 76 3.99 8.04 5.33
C ARG A 76 4.38 9.44 5.79
N ASN A 77 3.59 10.45 5.44
CA ASN A 77 3.88 11.84 5.81
C ASN A 77 3.85 12.05 7.34
N ARG A 78 2.91 11.41 8.05
CA ARG A 78 2.89 11.45 9.52
C ARG A 78 4.09 10.72 10.13
N HIS A 79 4.43 9.55 9.60
CA HIS A 79 5.60 8.80 10.04
C HIS A 79 6.89 9.63 9.87
N ASP A 80 7.08 10.25 8.71
CA ASP A 80 8.29 11.03 8.42
C ASP A 80 8.38 12.30 9.26
N ALA A 81 7.24 12.95 9.55
CA ALA A 81 7.19 14.05 10.50
C ALA A 81 7.61 13.60 11.91
N ALA A 82 7.06 12.49 12.41
CA ALA A 82 7.37 11.97 13.73
C ALA A 82 8.85 11.52 13.85
N VAL A 83 9.40 10.88 12.82
CA VAL A 83 10.84 10.51 12.78
C VAL A 83 11.72 11.75 12.82
N LYS A 84 11.36 12.80 12.05
CA LYS A 84 12.12 14.05 12.05
C LYS A 84 12.08 14.76 13.41
N GLU A 85 10.94 14.77 14.07
CA GLU A 85 10.79 15.31 15.43
C GLU A 85 11.65 14.53 16.43
N ALA A 86 11.58 13.20 16.41
CA ALA A 86 12.37 12.34 17.30
C ALA A 86 13.89 12.54 17.12
N ILE A 87 14.38 12.67 15.88
CA ILE A 87 15.79 12.96 15.60
C ILE A 87 16.19 14.33 16.15
N ASN A 88 15.34 15.34 16.00
CA ASN A 88 15.61 16.69 16.51
C ASN A 88 15.68 16.71 18.05
N GLU A 89 14.78 16.00 18.74
CA GLU A 89 14.80 15.86 20.20
C GLU A 89 16.06 15.14 20.69
N GLN A 90 16.48 14.06 20.04
CA GLN A 90 17.74 13.36 20.38
C GLN A 90 18.95 14.26 20.19
N THR A 91 18.98 15.05 19.12
CA THR A 91 20.09 15.98 18.85
C THR A 91 20.20 17.06 19.94
N ILE A 92 19.09 17.54 20.49
CA ILE A 92 19.08 18.58 21.55
C ILE A 92 19.58 18.04 22.90
N ILE A 93 19.40 16.74 23.17
CA ILE A 93 19.80 16.13 24.45
C ILE A 93 21.31 15.79 24.46
N GLU A 94 21.93 15.63 23.29
CA GLU A 94 23.35 15.24 23.15
C GLU A 94 24.34 16.43 23.02
N VAL A 95 23.88 17.70 23.14
CA VAL A 95 24.74 18.91 23.12
C VAL A 95 24.80 19.59 24.49
#